data_AF-A0A1G6KXT4-F1
#
_entry.id   AF-A0A1G6KXT4-F1
#
_cell.length_a   1.000
_cell.length_b   1.000
_cell.length_c   1.000
_cell.angle_alpha   90.00
_cell.angle_beta   90.00
_cell.angle_gamma   90.00
#
_symmetry.space_group_name_H-M   'P 1'
#
loop_
_entity.id
_entity.type
_entity.pdbx_description
1 polymer ?
#
loop_
_entity_poly.entity_id
_entity_poly.type
_entity_poly.pdbx_seq_one_letter_code
_entity_poly.pdbx_strand_id
1 'polypeptide(L)'
;MISVDLVEKLGKWTYFIGILSLIGGIIGVIGGLFAYGVGAIPGIITIFMAIKLMKIRNSAMAYKYDEGKNEKHIEEILDNLRVYFTIQGVLIIVSLVMAIIGVIIALSTGQELY
;
A
#
# COMPACT_ATOMS: atom_id res chain seq x y z
N MET A 1 -8.38 -26.83 -2.45
CA MET A 1 -9.44 -25.80 -2.58
C MET A 1 -9.24 -24.78 -1.47
N ILE A 2 -9.15 -23.49 -1.79
CA ILE A 2 -8.99 -22.41 -0.79
C ILE A 2 -10.32 -22.21 -0.05
N SER A 3 -10.28 -22.04 1.28
CA SER A 3 -11.48 -21.85 2.08
C SER A 3 -12.10 -20.47 1.85
N VAL A 4 -13.42 -20.43 1.67
CA VAL A 4 -14.18 -19.19 1.46
C VAL A 4 -14.05 -18.26 2.67
N ASP A 5 -14.02 -18.80 3.89
CA ASP A 5 -13.83 -18.03 5.12
C ASP A 5 -12.48 -17.30 5.15
N LEU A 6 -11.40 -17.93 4.67
CA LEU A 6 -10.08 -17.30 4.59
C LEU A 6 -10.09 -16.13 3.61
N VAL A 7 -10.67 -16.33 2.42
CA VAL A 7 -10.77 -15.30 1.38
C VAL A 7 -11.63 -14.12 1.84
N GLU A 8 -12.72 -14.40 2.56
CA GLU A 8 -13.58 -13.37 3.14
C GLU A 8 -12.86 -12.56 4.22
N LYS A 9 -12.16 -13.22 5.16
CA LYS A 9 -11.37 -12.56 6.21
C LYS A 9 -10.28 -11.68 5.61
N LEU A 10 -9.58 -12.21 4.61
CA LEU A 10 -8.57 -11.45 3.86
C LEU A 10 -9.19 -10.21 3.21
N GLY A 11 -10.30 -10.36 2.48
CA GLY A 11 -10.99 -9.25 1.83
C GLY A 11 -11.47 -8.17 2.81
N LYS A 12 -11.97 -8.55 3.99
CA LYS A 12 -12.35 -7.60 5.05
C LYS A 12 -11.15 -6.82 5.58
N TRP A 13 -10.04 -7.51 5.85
CA TRP A 13 -8.83 -6.87 6.38
C TRP A 13 -8.18 -5.94 5.35
N THR A 14 -8.00 -6.39 4.11
CA THR A 14 -7.41 -5.56 3.05
C THR A 14 -8.28 -4.35 2.75
N TYR A 15 -9.61 -4.47 2.82
CA TYR A 15 -10.49 -3.31 2.68
C TYR A 15 -10.34 -2.29 3.80
N PHE A 16 -10.24 -2.75 5.05
CA PHE A 16 -10.00 -1.87 6.20
C PHE A 16 -8.68 -1.11 6.04
N ILE A 17 -7.59 -1.82 5.76
CA ILE A 17 -6.27 -1.21 5.52
C ILE A 17 -6.30 -0.28 4.29
N GLY A 18 -7.04 -0.67 3.25
CA GLY A 18 -7.26 0.14 2.05
C GLY A 18 -7.91 1.48 2.36
N ILE A 19 -8.98 1.50 3.17
CA ILE A 19 -9.62 2.76 3.59
C ILE A 19 -8.66 3.64 4.38
N LEU A 20 -7.96 3.08 5.38
CA LEU A 20 -7.01 3.85 6.17
C LEU A 20 -5.90 4.45 5.30
N SER A 21 -5.39 3.66 4.36
CA SER A 21 -4.36 4.09 3.40
C SER A 21 -4.90 5.14 2.44
N LEU A 22 -6.15 5.04 2.00
CA LEU A 22 -6.78 6.03 1.13
C LEU A 22 -6.89 7.39 1.84
N ILE A 23 -7.38 7.39 3.08
CA ILE A 23 -7.50 8.61 3.90
C ILE A 23 -6.11 9.21 4.13
N GLY A 24 -5.13 8.39 4.55
CA GLY A 24 -3.76 8.84 4.75
C GLY A 24 -3.11 9.38 3.48
N GLY A 25 -3.35 8.73 2.34
CA GLY A 25 -2.86 9.17 1.04
C GLY A 25 -3.45 10.51 0.60
N ILE A 26 -4.76 10.73 0.80
CA ILE A 26 -5.41 12.02 0.52
C ILE A 26 -4.83 13.14 1.38
N ILE A 27 -4.67 12.90 2.69
CA ILE A 27 -4.03 13.86 3.60
C ILE A 27 -2.60 14.15 3.13
N GLY A 28 -1.85 13.12 2.72
CA GLY A 28 -0.50 13.24 2.20
C GLY A 28 -0.42 14.06 0.90
N VAL A 29 -1.37 13.86 -0.03
CA VAL A 29 -1.46 14.67 -1.25
C VAL A 29 -1.72 16.13 -0.91
N ILE A 30 -2.71 16.40 -0.05
CA ILE A 30 -3.06 17.77 0.34
C ILE A 30 -1.88 18.45 1.03
N GLY A 31 -1.26 17.79 2.02
CA GLY A 31 -0.08 18.32 2.71
C GLY A 31 1.11 18.52 1.76
N GLY A 32 1.30 17.60 0.82
CA GLY A 32 2.36 17.64 -0.17
C GLY A 32 2.23 18.77 -1.19
N LEU A 33 1.01 19.21 -1.50
CA LEU A 33 0.76 20.38 -2.34
C LEU A 33 1.28 21.67 -1.69
N PHE A 34 1.22 21.78 -0.35
CA PHE A 34 1.81 22.90 0.39
C PHE A 34 3.34 22.85 0.46
N ALA A 35 3.95 21.70 0.15
CA ALA A 35 5.40 21.50 0.08
C ALA A 35 5.92 21.57 -1.38
N TYR A 36 5.57 22.63 -2.11
CA TYR A 36 5.96 22.85 -3.51
C TYR A 36 5.54 21.71 -4.48
N GLY A 37 4.51 20.94 -4.13
CA GLY A 37 3.97 19.85 -4.96
C GLY A 37 4.79 18.56 -4.98
N VAL A 38 6.08 18.60 -4.58
CA VAL A 38 6.96 17.41 -4.55
C VAL A 38 6.46 16.39 -3.52
N GLY A 39 5.92 16.86 -2.39
CA GLY A 39 5.36 16.00 -1.34
C GLY A 39 4.07 15.28 -1.74
N ALA A 40 3.44 15.63 -2.87
CA ALA A 40 2.19 14.99 -3.30
C ALA A 40 2.42 13.59 -3.89
N ILE A 41 3.61 13.33 -4.45
CA ILE A 41 3.92 12.07 -5.16
C ILE A 41 3.74 10.83 -4.24
N PRO A 42 4.31 10.78 -3.01
CA PRO A 42 4.07 9.67 -2.10
C PRO A 42 2.58 9.47 -1.76
N GLY A 43 1.81 10.56 -1.64
CA GLY A 43 0.38 10.52 -1.39
C GLY A 43 -0.39 9.84 -2.53
N ILE A 44 -0.08 10.20 -3.79
CA ILE A 44 -0.71 9.59 -4.98
C ILE A 44 -0.42 8.09 -5.05
N ILE A 45 0.83 7.68 -4.80
CA ILE A 45 1.21 6.26 -4.79
C ILE A 45 0.43 5.50 -3.70
N THR A 46 0.29 6.10 -2.52
CA THR A 46 -0.47 5.52 -1.41
C THR A 46 -1.95 5.32 -1.76
N ILE A 47 -2.57 6.31 -2.44
CA ILE A 47 -3.94 6.20 -2.93
C ILE A 47 -4.08 5.05 -3.94
N PHE A 48 -3.14 4.94 -4.89
CA PHE A 48 -3.15 3.86 -5.89
C PHE A 48 -3.10 2.48 -5.22
N MET A 49 -2.22 2.31 -4.23
CA MET A 49 -2.13 1.07 -3.45
C MET A 49 -3.40 0.79 -2.63
N ALA A 50 -3.99 1.82 -2.03
CA ALA A 50 -5.26 1.70 -1.31
C ALA A 50 -6.37 1.13 -2.21
N ILE A 51 -6.46 1.60 -3.45
CA ILE A 51 -7.42 1.09 -4.44
C ILE A 51 -7.17 -0.39 -4.75
N LYS A 52 -5.91 -0.82 -4.89
CA LYS A 52 -5.56 -2.25 -5.08
C LYS A 52 -6.03 -3.11 -3.92
N LEU A 53 -5.85 -2.65 -2.68
CA LEU A 53 -6.32 -3.37 -1.49
C LEU A 53 -7.85 -3.48 -1.41
N MET A 54 -8.56 -2.42 -1.82
CA MET A 54 -10.03 -2.44 -1.87
C MET A 54 -10.56 -3.38 -2.97
N LYS A 55 -9.86 -3.49 -4.11
CA LYS A 55 -10.23 -4.44 -5.19
C LYS A 55 -10.18 -5.90 -4.74
N ILE A 56 -9.26 -6.26 -3.83
CA ILE A 56 -9.20 -7.62 -3.26
C ILE A 56 -10.51 -8.02 -2.59
N ARG A 57 -11.18 -7.09 -1.88
CA ARG A 57 -12.48 -7.38 -1.27
C ARG A 57 -13.55 -7.68 -2.32
N ASN A 58 -13.55 -6.97 -3.44
CA ASN A 58 -14.52 -7.18 -4.50
C ASN A 58 -14.33 -8.56 -5.13
N SER A 59 -13.08 -8.95 -5.45
CA SER A 59 -12.78 -10.28 -5.97
C SER A 59 -13.03 -11.39 -4.92
N ALA A 60 -12.81 -11.12 -3.63
CA ALA A 60 -13.13 -12.05 -2.55
C ALA A 60 -14.64 -12.29 -2.40
N MET A 61 -15.45 -11.25 -2.54
CA MET A 61 -16.91 -11.38 -2.54
C MET A 61 -17.39 -12.13 -3.79
N ALA A 62 -16.81 -11.85 -4.96
CA ALA A 62 -17.12 -12.59 -6.19
C ALA A 62 -16.80 -14.09 -6.04
N TYR A 63 -15.63 -14.45 -5.51
CA TYR A 63 -15.26 -15.84 -5.21
C TYR A 63 -16.24 -16.53 -4.24
N LYS A 64 -16.78 -15.79 -3.26
CA LYS A 64 -17.73 -16.34 -2.29
C LYS A 64 -19.08 -16.70 -2.91
N TYR A 65 -19.56 -15.91 -3.87
CA TYR A 65 -20.87 -16.11 -4.50
C TYR A 65 -20.81 -16.90 -5.82
N ASP A 66 -19.61 -17.20 -6.31
CA ASP A 66 -19.43 -18.01 -7.50
C ASP A 66 -19.56 -19.51 -7.17
N GLU A 67 -20.66 -20.12 -7.63
CA GLU A 67 -20.95 -21.54 -7.47
C GLU A 67 -19.89 -22.43 -8.14
N GLY A 68 -19.23 -21.92 -9.20
CA GLY A 68 -18.15 -22.61 -9.90
C GLY A 68 -16.78 -22.49 -9.24
N LYS A 69 -16.63 -21.63 -8.22
CA LYS A 69 -15.35 -21.31 -7.55
C LYS A 69 -14.24 -21.05 -8.55
N ASN A 70 -14.51 -20.21 -9.55
CA ASN A 70 -13.60 -19.91 -10.63
C ASN A 70 -12.26 -19.39 -10.09
N GLU A 71 -11.18 -20.06 -10.47
CA GLU A 71 -9.83 -19.74 -10.03
C GLU A 71 -9.41 -18.31 -10.44
N LYS A 72 -10.05 -17.73 -11.48
CA LYS A 72 -9.83 -16.34 -11.88
C LYS A 72 -10.00 -15.34 -10.74
N HIS A 73 -10.95 -15.56 -9.82
CA HIS A 73 -11.12 -14.65 -8.68
C HIS A 73 -9.94 -14.71 -7.71
N ILE A 74 -9.35 -15.89 -7.54
CA ILE A 74 -8.14 -16.07 -6.73
C ILE A 74 -6.94 -15.44 -7.43
N GLU A 75 -6.80 -15.63 -8.74
CA GLU A 75 -5.76 -14.97 -9.54
C GLU A 75 -5.81 -13.45 -9.42
N GLU A 76 -7.00 -12.84 -9.50
CA GLU A 76 -7.18 -11.40 -9.31
C GLU A 76 -6.80 -10.93 -7.89
N ILE A 77 -7.13 -11.71 -6.86
CA ILE A 77 -6.73 -11.41 -5.47
C ILE A 77 -5.21 -11.41 -5.36
N LEU A 78 -4.56 -12.46 -5.88
CA LEU A 78 -3.12 -12.63 -5.84
C LEU A 78 -2.39 -11.57 -6.66
N ASP A 79 -2.91 -11.18 -7.83
CA ASP A 79 -2.32 -10.12 -8.64
C ASP A 79 -2.37 -8.76 -7.94
N ASN A 80 -3.52 -8.42 -7.33
CA ASN A 80 -3.63 -7.16 -6.59
C ASN A 80 -2.72 -7.15 -5.35
N LEU A 81 -2.58 -8.29 -4.64
CA LEU A 81 -1.61 -8.43 -3.55
C LEU A 81 -0.17 -8.31 -4.04
N ARG A 82 0.17 -8.96 -5.16
CA ARG A 82 1.51 -8.89 -5.77
C ARG A 82 1.88 -7.45 -6.08
N VAL A 83 1.00 -6.70 -6.74
CA VAL A 83 1.24 -5.28 -7.06
C VAL A 83 1.40 -4.46 -5.79
N TYR A 84 0.54 -4.66 -4.79
CA TYR A 84 0.64 -3.95 -3.51
C TYR A 84 1.99 -4.19 -2.81
N PHE A 85 2.38 -5.45 -2.63
CA PHE A 85 3.63 -5.80 -1.96
C PHE A 85 4.87 -5.41 -2.76
N THR A 86 4.81 -5.44 -4.09
CA THR A 86 5.92 -4.99 -4.94
C THR A 86 6.18 -3.51 -4.73
N ILE A 87 5.13 -2.68 -4.78
CA ILE A 87 5.27 -1.24 -4.58
C ILE A 87 5.73 -0.95 -3.14
N GLN A 88 5.12 -1.58 -2.13
CA GLN A 88 5.56 -1.42 -0.74
C GLN A 88 7.00 -1.84 -0.52
N GLY A 89 7.44 -2.95 -1.13
CA GLY A 89 8.83 -3.40 -1.07
C GLY A 89 9.80 -2.37 -1.62
N VAL A 90 9.49 -1.78 -2.80
CA VAL A 90 10.30 -0.70 -3.38
C VAL A 90 10.33 0.52 -2.47
N LEU A 91 9.18 0.95 -1.94
CA LEU A 91 9.11 2.11 -1.04
C LEU A 91 9.91 1.89 0.24
N ILE A 92 9.89 0.68 0.83
CA ILE A 92 10.70 0.34 1.99
C ILE A 92 12.19 0.45 1.67
N ILE A 93 12.63 -0.09 0.54
CA ILE A 93 14.04 0.01 0.11
C ILE A 93 14.46 1.47 -0.03
N VAL A 94 13.67 2.28 -0.73
CA VAL A 94 13.94 3.73 -0.89
C VAL A 94 13.99 4.42 0.48
N SER A 95 13.06 4.10 1.37
CA SER A 95 12.99 4.69 2.72
C SER A 95 14.21 4.33 3.57
N LEU A 96 14.70 3.10 3.47
CA LEU A 96 15.91 2.65 4.16
C LEU A 96 17.16 3.38 3.65
N VAL A 97 17.29 3.54 2.33
CA VAL A 97 18.41 4.31 1.74
C VAL A 97 18.39 5.76 2.24
N MET A 98 17.21 6.40 2.19
CA MET A 98 17.04 7.77 2.68
C MET A 98 17.35 7.89 4.18
N ALA A 99 16.95 6.91 5.00
CA ALA A 99 17.25 6.88 6.42
C ALA A 99 18.76 6.79 6.69
N ILE A 100 19.48 5.93 5.96
CA ILE A 100 20.95 5.80 6.07
C ILE A 100 21.62 7.14 5.73
N ILE A 101 21.24 7.77 4.61
CA ILE A 101 21.78 9.08 4.22
C ILE A 101 21.51 10.13 5.31
N GLY A 102 20.28 10.15 5.84
CA GLY A 102 19.90 11.08 6.91
C GLY A 102 20.75 10.91 8.17
N VAL A 103 21.04 9.66 8.57
CA VAL A 103 21.93 9.37 9.71
C VAL A 103 23.35 9.87 9.45
N ILE A 104 23.91 9.63 8.26
CA ILE A 104 25.26 10.09 7.89
C ILE A 104 25.34 11.61 7.97
N ILE A 105 24.37 12.31 7.40
CA ILE A 105 24.33 13.78 7.43
C ILE A 105 24.26 14.28 8.87
N ALA A 106 23.32 13.74 9.67
CA ALA A 106 23.14 14.15 11.06
C ALA A 106 24.42 13.99 11.90
N LEU A 107 25.16 12.90 11.68
CA LEU A 107 26.45 12.67 12.35
C LEU A 107 27.51 13.66 11.87
N SER A 108 27.59 13.94 10.56
CA SER A 108 28.57 14.91 10.04
C SER A 108 28.33 16.34 10.54
N THR A 109 27.07 16.80 10.55
CA THR A 109 26.73 18.15 11.02
C THR A 109 26.83 18.27 12.54
N GLY A 110 26.59 17.17 13.27
CA GLY A 110 26.76 17.14 14.72
C GLY A 110 28.21 17.29 15.16
N GLN A 111 29.19 16.92 14.31
CA GLN A 111 30.61 17.12 14.60
C GLN A 111 31.10 18.55 14.37
N GLU A 112 30.44 19.34 13.51
CA GLU A 112 30.84 20.74 13.26
C GLU A 112 30.34 21.73 14.35
N LEU A 113 29.47 21.28 15.25
CA LEU A 113 28.88 22.10 16.32
C LEU A 113 29.61 21.98 17.68
N TYR A 114 30.70 21.21 17.76
CA TYR A 114 31.57 21.03 18.93
C TYR A 114 33.04 21.34 18.58
#